data_AF-A0A536KMZ0-F1
#
_entry.id   AF-A0A536KMZ0-F1
#
_cell.length_a   1.000
_cell.length_b   1.000
_cell.length_c   1.000
_cell.angle_alpha   90.00
_cell.angle_beta   90.00
_cell.angle_gamma   90.00
#
_symmetry.space_group_name_H-M   'P 1'
#
loop_
_entity.id
_entity.type
_entity.pdbx_description
1 polymer ?
#
loop_
_entity_poly.entity_id
_entity_poly.type
_entity_poly.pdbx_seq_one_letter_code
_entity_poly.pdbx_strand_id
1 'polypeptide(L)' 'MLAEGTFRPTPELLAAIISGDAYANVHTLQHPAGEIRGRLRAQH' A
#
# COMPACT_ATOMS: atom_id res chain seq x y z
N MET A 1 -16.42 8.70 -10.27
CA MET A 1 -15.32 9.53 -9.77
C MET A 1 -14.25 8.57 -9.30
N LEU A 2 -13.04 8.62 -9.85
CA LEU A 2 -11.94 7.83 -9.33
C LEU A 2 -11.53 8.46 -7.99
N ALA A 3 -11.46 7.65 -6.94
CA ALA A 3 -10.93 8.13 -5.66
C ALA A 3 -9.40 8.19 -5.80
N GLU A 4 -8.85 9.39 -5.68
CA GLU A 4 -7.41 9.64 -5.68
C GLU A 4 -7.00 10.27 -4.34
N GLY A 5 -5.82 9.90 -3.86
CA GLY A 5 -5.30 10.37 -2.59
C GLY A 5 -3.80 10.14 -2.47
N THR A 6 -3.12 11.06 -1.82
CA THR A 6 -1.68 10.95 -1.53
C THR A 6 -1.48 10.74 -0.05
N PHE A 7 -0.65 9.77 0.30
CA PHE A 7 -0.22 9.51 1.66
C PHE A 7 1.30 9.72 1.76
N ARG A 8 1.75 10.42 2.80
CA ARG A 8 3.19 10.57 3.09
C ARG A 8 3.60 9.49 4.07
N PRO A 9 4.46 8.52 3.67
CA PRO A 9 4.89 7.47 4.59
C PRO A 9 5.77 8.04 5.69
N THR A 10 5.72 7.40 6.87
CA THR A 10 6.74 7.65 7.89
C THR A 10 8.10 7.13 7.41
N PRO A 11 9.22 7.61 7.98
CA PRO A 11 10.54 7.09 7.63
C PRO A 11 10.67 5.56 7.77
N GLU A 12 10.04 4.97 8.80
CA GLU A 12 10.08 3.53 9.06
C GLU A 12 9.31 2.76 7.98
N LEU A 13 8.13 3.25 7.60
CA LEU A 13 7.36 2.63 6.52
C LEU A 13 8.08 2.78 5.17
N LEU A 14 8.70 3.93 4.91
CA LEU A 14 9.51 4.13 3.71
C LEU A 14 10.67 3.13 3.65
N ALA A 15 11.37 2.92 4.77
CA ALA A 15 12.44 1.91 4.87
C ALA A 15 11.91 0.49 4.59
N ALA A 16 10.74 0.13 5.13
CA ALA A 16 10.12 -1.17 4.88
C ALA A 16 9.68 -1.35 3.41
N ILE A 17 9.26 -0.29 2.72
CA ILE A 17 8.97 -0.34 1.28
C ILE A 17 10.25 -0.59 0.48
N ILE A 18 11.35 0.09 0.85
CA ILE A 18 12.65 -0.05 0.20
C ILE A 18 13.22 -1.47 0.41
N SER A 19 13.12 -2.03 1.61
CA SER A 19 13.58 -3.41 1.89
C SER A 19 12.67 -4.51 1.34
N GLY A 20 11.47 -4.15 0.88
CA GLY A 20 10.48 -5.10 0.36
C GLY A 20 9.67 -5.81 1.44
N ASP A 21 9.65 -5.28 2.66
CA ASP A 21 8.94 -5.80 3.83
C ASP A 21 7.56 -5.20 4.06
N ALA A 22 7.23 -4.11 3.37
CA ALA A 22 5.90 -3.51 3.45
C ALA A 22 4.84 -4.35 2.74
N TYR A 23 3.63 -4.37 3.31
CA TYR A 23 2.45 -5.00 2.75
C TYR A 23 1.31 -3.99 2.63
N ALA A 24 0.61 -4.00 1.50
CA ALA A 24 -0.56 -3.17 1.27
C ALA A 24 -1.80 -4.04 1.06
N ASN A 25 -2.92 -3.60 1.63
CA ASN A 25 -4.26 -4.11 1.37
C ASN A 25 -5.19 -2.93 1.08
N VAL A 26 -5.91 -2.99 -0.03
CA VAL A 26 -6.88 -1.98 -0.45
C VAL A 26 -8.27 -2.56 -0.24
N HIS A 27 -9.11 -1.85 0.50
CA HIS A 27 -10.48 -2.26 0.81
C HIS A 27 -11.49 -1.36 0.09
N THR A 28 -12.60 -1.95 -0.33
CA THR A 28 -13.79 -1.22 -0.82
C THR A 28 -15.02 -1.70 -0.07
N LEU A 29 -16.14 -1.00 -0.26
CA LEU A 29 -17.41 -1.42 0.32
C LEU A 29 -17.90 -2.75 -0.27
N GLN A 30 -17.60 -3.04 -1.55
CA GLN A 30 -17.96 -4.31 -2.18
C GLN A 30 -17.06 -5.47 -1.72
N HIS A 31 -15.81 -5.18 -1.37
CA HIS A 31 -14.82 -6.19 -0.96
C HIS A 31 -14.15 -5.81 0.37
N PRO A 32 -14.87 -5.93 1.51
CA PRO A 32 -14.38 -5.48 2.81
C PRO A 32 -13.20 -6.32 3.33
N ALA A 33 -13.02 -7.56 2.86
CA ALA A 33 -11.86 -8.38 3.21
C ALA A 33 -10.57 -7.99 2.46
N GLY A 34 -10.67 -7.13 1.44
CA GLY A 34 -9.56 -6.68 0.60
C GLY A 34 -9.83 -6.97 -0.88
N GLU A 35 -9.82 -5.93 -1.70
CA GLU A 35 -9.96 -6.00 -3.16
C GLU A 35 -8.60 -6.22 -3.85
N ILE A 36 -7.55 -5.56 -3.37
CA ILE A 36 -6.18 -5.67 -3.89
C ILE A 36 -5.20 -5.83 -2.74
N ARG A 37 -4.25 -6.76 -2.85
CA ARG A 37 -3.24 -7.02 -1.81
C ARG A 37 -1.90 -7.47 -2.38
N GLY A 38 -0.81 -7.12 -1.69
CA GLY A 38 0.52 -7.55 -2.07
C GLY A 38 1.64 -6.94 -1.22
N ARG A 39 2.85 -7.49 -1.37
CA ARG A 39 4.06 -6.88 -0.84
C ARG A 39 4.51 -5.75 -1.76
N LEU A 40 4.88 -4.63 -1.17
CA LEU A 40 5.48 -3.50 -1.89
C LEU A 40 6.98 -3.71 -1.98
N ARG A 41 7.56 -3.32 -3.12
CA ARG A 41 9.00 -3.28 -3.32
C ARG A 41 9.33 -2.01 -4.09
N ALA A 42 10.39 -1.32 -3.70
CA ALA A 42 10.94 -0.27 -4.54
C ALA A 42 11.35 -0.89 -5.88
N GLN A 43 10.85 -0.33 -6.98
CA GLN A 43 11.31 -0.70 -8.31
C GLN A 43 12.69 -0.06 -8.50
N HIS A 44 13.67 -0.91 -8.82
CA HIS A 44 14.99 -0.49 -9.26
C HIS A 44 14.97 -0.07 -10.72
#